data_AF-A0A3A9SE21-F1
#
_entry.id   AF-A0A3A9SE21-F1
#
_cell.length_a   1.000
_cell.length_b   1.000
_cell.length_c   1.000
_cell.angle_alpha   90.00
_cell.angle_beta   90.00
_cell.angle_gamma   90.00
#
_symmetry.space_group_name_H-M   'P 1'
#
loop_
_entity.id
_entity.type
_entity.pdbx_description
1 polymer ?
#
loop_
_entity_poly.entity_id
_entity_poly.type
_entity_poly.pdbx_seq_one_letter_code
_entity_poly.pdbx_strand_id
1 'polypeptide(L)'
;MADNNINPVSAVIKDGKVENLDTKKASKDMNTASGYDKDSFLKILVAQMKYQDPMEPTSNTEYISQYATFSQVEQLNNMANAMSMSRASEMVGKTVTIKQTNAETGKTSEVQGVVDMVTYSGNKAYLTIDGNNYSIDDVTEVLNSEYVNTLKVVEDLQKNIDSLPRTLDLISLGEHGEKILTMYDYYDNLDDKTKNFIDKDYVTALTQYKKRVDELNEALGEFEEGIKSLPGSSDDVNLEDHGKKIDNLYNYYMELDSATKQVVEEDYKDALQLYVNKIDDLRGDTHRTVSKK
;
A
#
# COMPACT_ATOMS: atom_id res chain seq x y z
N MET A 1 0.81 -38.01 40.67
CA MET A 1 -0.22 -39.01 41.01
C MET A 1 -1.12 -38.41 42.07
N ALA A 2 -2.44 -38.48 41.83
CA ALA A 2 -3.60 -38.26 42.71
C ALA A 2 -3.83 -36.86 43.30
N ASP A 3 -5.03 -36.39 43.60
CA ASP A 3 -6.42 -36.52 43.09
C ASP A 3 -7.22 -35.47 43.90
N ASN A 4 -8.34 -35.02 43.35
CA ASN A 4 -9.37 -34.13 43.87
C ASN A 4 -9.82 -34.40 45.32
N ASN A 5 -10.36 -33.35 45.97
CA ASN A 5 -11.80 -33.26 46.30
C ASN A 5 -12.06 -32.13 47.30
N ILE A 6 -12.61 -30.98 46.87
CA ILE A 6 -13.42 -30.12 47.74
C ILE A 6 -14.64 -29.64 46.95
N ASN A 7 -15.78 -30.22 47.29
CA ASN A 7 -17.12 -29.77 46.95
C ASN A 7 -17.56 -28.69 47.97
N PRO A 8 -18.06 -27.53 47.53
CA PRO A 8 -19.22 -26.94 48.19
C PRO A 8 -20.16 -26.33 47.12
N VAL A 9 -21.46 -26.59 47.07
CA VAL A 9 -22.48 -26.43 48.10
C VAL A 9 -23.64 -27.36 47.75
N SER A 10 -24.01 -28.25 48.66
CA SER A 10 -25.25 -29.03 48.58
C SER A 10 -26.43 -28.16 48.99
N ALA A 11 -27.35 -27.87 48.06
CA ALA A 11 -28.68 -27.37 48.41
C ALA A 11 -29.43 -28.47 49.18
N VAL A 12 -29.86 -28.18 50.41
CA VAL A 12 -30.69 -29.12 51.18
C VAL A 12 -32.15 -28.88 50.79
N ILE A 13 -32.79 -29.91 50.24
CA ILE A 13 -34.20 -29.89 49.86
C ILE A 13 -34.99 -30.48 51.03
N LYS A 14 -35.94 -29.70 51.57
CA LYS A 14 -36.95 -30.20 52.51
C LYS A 14 -38.33 -29.88 51.93
N ASP A 15 -39.16 -30.92 51.77
CA ASP A 15 -40.53 -30.84 51.27
C ASP A 15 -40.71 -30.00 49.98
N GLY A 16 -39.77 -30.17 49.05
CA GLY A 16 -39.90 -29.65 47.68
C GLY A 16 -39.70 -28.13 47.49
N LYS A 17 -39.19 -27.39 48.49
CA LYS A 17 -38.78 -25.99 48.33
C LYS A 17 -37.30 -25.77 48.64
N VAL A 18 -36.67 -24.88 47.87
CA VAL A 18 -35.28 -24.46 48.06
C VAL A 18 -35.25 -23.28 49.03
N GLU A 19 -34.73 -23.47 50.23
CA GLU A 19 -34.38 -22.37 51.14
C GLU A 19 -32.91 -21.97 50.92
N ASN A 20 -32.67 -20.73 50.49
CA ASN A 20 -31.34 -20.12 50.52
C ASN A 20 -31.11 -19.51 51.90
N LEU A 21 -30.10 -20.00 52.63
CA LEU A 21 -29.66 -19.38 53.88
C LEU A 21 -28.81 -18.13 53.57
N ASP A 22 -29.19 -17.02 54.21
CA ASP A 22 -28.67 -15.67 53.98
C ASP A 22 -27.15 -15.48 54.18
N THR A 23 -26.61 -14.66 53.27
CA THR A 23 -25.57 -13.62 53.41
C THR A 23 -24.38 -13.82 54.38
N LYS A 24 -23.18 -14.05 53.80
CA LYS A 24 -22.01 -13.13 53.80
C LYS A 24 -20.68 -13.89 53.62
N LYS A 25 -19.83 -13.26 52.79
CA LYS A 25 -18.40 -13.51 52.54
C LYS A 25 -18.04 -14.76 51.72
N ALA A 26 -17.80 -14.53 50.42
CA ALA A 26 -16.56 -14.92 49.74
C ALA A 26 -16.56 -14.39 48.28
N SER A 27 -15.60 -13.48 48.01
CA SER A 27 -14.75 -13.37 46.80
C SER A 27 -15.38 -13.54 45.41
N LYS A 28 -15.35 -12.52 44.55
CA LYS A 28 -14.21 -12.26 43.64
C LYS A 28 -13.80 -13.55 42.90
N ASP A 29 -14.64 -13.96 41.94
CA ASP A 29 -14.32 -14.73 40.73
C ASP A 29 -15.63 -14.99 39.98
N MET A 30 -16.20 -13.92 39.39
CA MET A 30 -17.24 -14.02 38.38
C MET A 30 -16.60 -13.72 37.03
N ASN A 31 -15.83 -14.69 36.50
CA ASN A 31 -15.40 -14.65 35.11
C ASN A 31 -14.88 -16.01 34.62
N THR A 32 -15.63 -17.10 34.88
CA THR A 32 -15.55 -18.35 34.08
C THR A 32 -16.75 -19.23 34.46
N ALA A 33 -17.92 -18.94 33.88
CA ALA A 33 -19.06 -19.86 33.91
C ALA A 33 -19.76 -19.87 32.55
N SER A 34 -18.98 -19.85 31.47
CA SER A 34 -19.47 -20.18 30.13
C SER A 34 -19.44 -21.70 29.99
N GLY A 35 -20.48 -22.34 30.52
CA GLY A 35 -20.59 -23.80 30.54
C GLY A 35 -21.41 -24.30 31.72
N TYR A 36 -22.62 -23.77 31.92
CA TYR A 36 -23.63 -24.44 32.75
C TYR A 36 -24.17 -25.66 31.99
N ASP A 37 -23.28 -26.63 31.90
CA ASP A 37 -23.36 -28.08 31.84
C ASP A 37 -24.65 -28.71 31.29
N LYS A 38 -24.61 -28.98 29.98
CA LYS A 38 -25.46 -29.94 29.27
C LYS A 38 -25.65 -31.25 30.06
N ASP A 39 -24.65 -31.69 30.84
CA ASP A 39 -24.74 -32.89 31.67
C ASP A 39 -25.58 -32.66 32.94
N SER A 40 -25.56 -31.46 33.50
CA SER A 40 -26.47 -31.06 34.59
C SER A 40 -27.91 -30.93 34.09
N PHE A 41 -28.13 -30.44 32.87
CA PHE A 41 -29.43 -30.45 32.20
C PHE A 41 -29.94 -31.87 31.91
N LEU A 42 -29.10 -32.77 31.38
CA LEU A 42 -29.47 -34.18 31.14
C LEU A 42 -29.76 -34.93 32.45
N LYS A 43 -29.03 -34.65 33.54
CA LYS A 43 -29.31 -35.22 34.87
C LYS A 43 -30.64 -34.73 35.43
N ILE A 44 -30.99 -33.46 35.23
CA ILE A 44 -32.31 -32.92 35.62
C ILE A 44 -33.41 -33.56 34.76
N LEU A 45 -33.19 -33.75 33.45
CA LEU A 45 -34.14 -34.41 32.55
C LEU A 45 -34.39 -35.89 32.95
N VAL A 46 -33.34 -36.62 33.30
CA VAL A 46 -33.42 -38.02 33.78
C VAL A 46 -34.04 -38.10 35.17
N ALA A 47 -33.71 -37.18 36.07
CA ALA A 47 -34.32 -37.11 37.40
C ALA A 47 -35.82 -36.80 37.31
N GLN A 48 -36.23 -35.91 36.41
CA GLN A 48 -37.64 -35.58 36.18
C GLN A 48 -38.41 -36.77 35.60
N MET A 49 -37.89 -37.51 34.60
CA MET A 49 -38.54 -38.74 34.11
C MET A 49 -38.72 -39.81 35.21
N LYS A 50 -37.86 -39.83 36.23
CA LYS A 50 -37.95 -40.78 37.36
C LYS A 50 -38.96 -40.38 38.44
N TYR A 51 -39.30 -39.10 38.57
CA TYR A 51 -40.04 -38.56 39.72
C TYR A 51 -41.24 -37.65 39.35
N GLN A 52 -41.69 -37.62 38.09
CA GLN A 52 -42.86 -36.82 37.71
C GLN A 52 -44.16 -37.38 38.30
N ASP A 53 -44.91 -36.51 38.95
CA ASP A 53 -46.34 -36.69 39.23
C ASP A 53 -47.12 -36.42 37.91
N PRO A 54 -47.93 -37.36 37.41
CA PRO A 54 -48.59 -37.28 36.10
C PRO A 54 -49.60 -36.13 35.92
N MET A 55 -49.88 -35.32 36.95
CA MET A 55 -50.91 -34.28 36.89
C MET A 55 -50.42 -32.88 36.45
N GLU A 56 -49.10 -32.59 36.33
CA GLU A 56 -48.58 -31.31 35.81
C GLU A 56 -47.40 -31.41 34.79
N PRO A 57 -47.61 -31.98 33.59
CA PRO A 57 -46.56 -32.14 32.58
C PRO A 57 -46.23 -30.87 31.75
N THR A 58 -47.03 -29.81 31.82
CA THR A 58 -46.96 -28.65 30.92
C THR A 58 -45.80 -27.69 31.24
N SER A 59 -45.58 -27.33 32.51
CA SER A 59 -44.54 -26.35 32.89
C SER A 59 -43.12 -26.82 32.60
N ASN A 60 -42.84 -28.12 32.72
CA ASN A 60 -41.49 -28.67 32.49
C ASN A 60 -41.17 -28.81 30.99
N THR A 61 -42.19 -29.11 30.17
CA THR A 61 -42.06 -29.15 28.71
C THR A 61 -41.82 -27.74 28.14
N GLU A 62 -42.51 -26.73 28.67
CA GLU A 62 -42.32 -25.31 28.30
C GLU A 62 -40.88 -24.85 28.60
N TYR A 63 -40.33 -25.16 29.78
CA TYR A 63 -38.95 -24.79 30.15
C TYR A 63 -37.90 -25.47 29.27
N ILE A 64 -38.08 -26.76 28.95
CA ILE A 64 -37.20 -27.51 28.05
C ILE A 64 -37.25 -26.92 26.64
N SER A 65 -38.43 -26.54 26.17
CA SER A 65 -38.60 -25.91 24.84
C SER A 65 -37.91 -24.54 24.77
N GLN A 66 -38.00 -23.73 25.83
CA GLN A 66 -37.30 -22.45 25.93
C GLN A 66 -35.78 -22.65 26.02
N TYR A 67 -35.31 -23.62 26.81
CA TYR A 67 -33.87 -23.94 26.91
C TYR A 67 -33.30 -24.45 25.59
N ALA A 68 -34.00 -25.36 24.90
CA ALA A 68 -33.60 -25.84 23.57
C ALA A 68 -33.52 -24.67 22.57
N THR A 69 -34.44 -23.70 22.67
CA THR A 69 -34.41 -22.47 21.86
C THR A 69 -33.17 -21.63 22.18
N PHE A 70 -32.86 -21.38 23.45
CA PHE A 70 -31.66 -20.65 23.84
C PHE A 70 -30.36 -21.34 23.40
N SER A 71 -30.28 -22.67 23.56
CA SER A 71 -29.11 -23.45 23.14
C SER A 71 -28.93 -23.44 21.62
N GLN A 72 -30.01 -23.45 20.84
CA GLN A 72 -29.94 -23.27 19.38
C GLN A 72 -29.42 -21.88 19.01
N VAL A 73 -29.90 -20.82 19.67
CA VAL A 73 -29.42 -19.46 19.46
C VAL A 73 -27.94 -19.32 19.83
N GLU A 74 -27.50 -19.93 20.92
CA GLU A 74 -26.08 -19.95 21.31
C GLU A 74 -25.23 -20.66 20.26
N GLN A 75 -25.67 -21.82 19.76
CA GLN A 75 -24.96 -22.55 18.71
C GLN A 75 -24.89 -21.74 17.40
N LEU A 76 -25.96 -21.02 17.04
CA LEU A 76 -25.97 -20.11 15.89
C LEU A 76 -24.99 -18.95 16.08
N ASN A 77 -24.92 -18.36 17.28
CA ASN A 77 -23.93 -17.34 17.60
C ASN A 77 -22.50 -17.89 17.51
N ASN A 78 -22.25 -19.08 18.04
CA ASN A 78 -20.93 -19.73 17.95
C ASN A 78 -20.53 -19.99 16.49
N MET A 79 -21.48 -20.40 15.65
CA MET A 79 -21.24 -20.61 14.21
C MET A 79 -20.99 -19.28 13.48
N ALA A 80 -21.76 -18.23 13.77
CA ALA A 80 -21.54 -16.90 13.19
C ALA A 80 -20.16 -16.32 13.58
N ASN A 81 -19.73 -16.54 14.83
CA ASN A 81 -18.39 -16.18 15.30
C ASN A 81 -17.30 -16.97 14.56
N ALA A 82 -17.47 -18.28 14.39
CA ALA A 82 -16.54 -19.12 13.65
C ALA A 82 -16.43 -18.71 12.17
N MET A 83 -17.55 -18.37 11.53
CA MET A 83 -17.55 -17.84 10.16
C MET A 83 -16.84 -16.48 10.07
N SER A 84 -17.07 -15.58 11.02
CA SER A 84 -16.40 -14.29 11.08
C SER A 84 -14.89 -14.44 11.26
N MET A 85 -14.47 -15.39 12.10
CA MET A 85 -13.07 -15.76 12.32
C MET A 85 -12.42 -16.36 11.07
N SER A 86 -13.13 -17.21 10.32
CA SER A 86 -12.67 -17.71 9.02
C SER A 86 -12.49 -16.58 8.01
N ARG A 87 -13.48 -15.69 7.90
CA ARG A 87 -13.43 -14.53 7.02
C ARG A 87 -12.25 -13.61 7.36
N ALA A 88 -12.01 -13.35 8.65
CA ALA A 88 -10.87 -12.56 9.11
C ALA A 88 -9.54 -13.20 8.67
N SER A 89 -9.40 -14.50 8.88
CA SER A 89 -8.19 -15.25 8.48
C SER A 89 -7.91 -15.14 6.99
N GLU A 90 -8.95 -15.16 6.15
CA GLU A 90 -8.84 -15.00 4.69
C GLU A 90 -8.50 -13.58 4.24
N MET A 91 -8.59 -12.58 5.13
CA MET A 91 -8.22 -11.19 4.82
C MET A 91 -6.73 -10.93 5.02
N VAL A 92 -5.99 -11.79 5.73
CA VAL A 92 -4.53 -11.63 5.92
C VAL A 92 -3.84 -11.57 4.55
N GLY A 93 -3.02 -10.54 4.35
CA GLY A 93 -2.33 -10.28 3.08
C GLY A 93 -3.20 -9.67 1.98
N LYS A 94 -4.52 -9.52 2.19
CA LYS A 94 -5.42 -8.77 1.30
C LYS A 94 -5.47 -7.31 1.68
N THR A 95 -5.86 -6.48 0.72
CA THR A 95 -6.13 -5.05 0.97
C THR A 95 -7.58 -4.92 1.40
N VAL A 96 -7.85 -4.18 2.46
CA VAL A 96 -9.21 -3.92 2.94
C VAL A 96 -9.46 -2.43 3.09
N THR A 97 -10.71 -2.02 2.88
CA THR A 97 -11.19 -0.66 3.20
C THR A 97 -12.01 -0.76 4.48
N ILE A 98 -11.68 0.06 5.46
CA ILE A 98 -12.30 0.11 6.79
C ILE A 98 -12.89 1.49 7.01
N LYS A 99 -14.16 1.53 7.44
CA LYS A 99 -14.88 2.77 7.69
C LYS A 99 -15.29 2.84 9.15
N GLN A 100 -14.65 3.72 9.91
CA GLN A 100 -14.93 3.92 11.33
C GLN A 100 -15.65 5.24 11.56
N THR A 101 -16.68 5.22 12.39
CA THR A 101 -17.36 6.45 12.82
C THR A 101 -17.06 6.70 14.29
N ASN A 102 -16.43 7.82 14.58
CA ASN A 102 -16.14 8.22 15.95
C ASN A 102 -17.47 8.56 16.66
N ALA A 103 -17.80 7.81 17.69
CA ALA A 103 -19.09 7.92 18.39
C ALA A 103 -19.30 9.26 19.10
N GLU A 104 -18.22 9.99 19.43
CA GLU A 104 -18.29 11.28 20.14
C GLU A 104 -18.44 12.46 19.19
N THR A 105 -17.79 12.41 18.03
CA THR A 105 -17.74 13.51 17.06
C THR A 105 -18.65 13.29 15.86
N GLY A 106 -19.15 12.07 15.66
CA GLY A 106 -19.91 11.66 14.48
C GLY A 106 -19.11 11.67 13.19
N LYS A 107 -17.79 11.94 13.24
CA LYS A 107 -16.93 11.97 12.06
C LYS A 107 -16.59 10.55 11.64
N THR A 108 -16.69 10.32 10.33
CA THR A 108 -16.29 9.07 9.72
C THR A 108 -14.89 9.21 9.12
N SER A 109 -14.03 8.22 9.37
CA SER A 109 -12.72 8.06 8.75
C SER A 109 -12.68 6.78 7.95
N GLU A 110 -11.93 6.80 6.86
CA GLU A 110 -11.68 5.64 6.01
C GLU A 110 -10.18 5.31 6.03
N VAL A 111 -9.87 4.03 6.19
CA VAL A 111 -8.51 3.50 6.17
C VAL A 111 -8.48 2.37 5.15
N GLN A 112 -7.54 2.44 4.20
CA GLN A 112 -7.28 1.37 3.26
C GLN A 112 -5.85 0.88 3.44
N GLY A 113 -5.66 -0.43 3.54
CA GLY A 113 -4.33 -1.02 3.69
C GLY A 113 -4.35 -2.54 3.67
N VAL A 114 -3.14 -3.12 3.64
CA VAL A 114 -2.95 -4.57 3.67
C VAL A 114 -3.09 -5.06 5.11
N VAL A 115 -3.83 -6.15 5.31
CA VAL A 115 -3.95 -6.77 6.64
C VAL A 115 -2.68 -7.54 6.97
N ASP A 116 -1.97 -7.09 7.99
CA ASP A 116 -0.73 -7.71 8.46
C ASP A 116 -0.99 -9.00 9.23
N MET A 117 -1.97 -8.96 10.14
CA MET A 117 -2.37 -10.08 10.97
C MET A 117 -3.80 -9.93 11.49
N VAL A 118 -4.33 -11.03 12.03
CA VAL A 118 -5.59 -11.05 12.75
C VAL A 118 -5.34 -11.46 14.19
N THR A 119 -5.92 -10.70 15.12
CA THR A 119 -5.93 -11.02 16.55
C THR A 119 -7.35 -11.31 17.02
N TYR A 120 -7.46 -12.19 18.01
CA TYR A 120 -8.74 -12.64 18.55
C TYR A 120 -8.85 -12.24 20.02
N SER A 121 -9.91 -11.53 20.37
CA SER A 121 -10.20 -11.14 21.75
C SER A 121 -11.70 -11.14 22.00
N GLY A 122 -12.15 -11.96 22.96
CA GLY A 122 -13.55 -12.04 23.38
C GLY A 122 -14.55 -12.24 22.24
N ASN A 123 -14.47 -13.38 21.54
CA ASN A 123 -15.29 -13.74 20.36
C ASN A 123 -15.26 -12.75 19.17
N LYS A 124 -14.40 -11.73 19.20
CA LYS A 124 -14.23 -10.76 18.12
C LYS A 124 -12.87 -10.91 17.45
N ALA A 125 -12.86 -10.71 16.14
CA ALA A 125 -11.66 -10.67 15.33
C ALA A 125 -11.28 -9.21 15.03
N TYR A 126 -9.99 -8.91 15.15
CA TYR A 126 -9.43 -7.59 14.87
C TYR A 126 -8.34 -7.72 13.82
N LEU A 127 -8.40 -6.86 12.80
CA LEU A 127 -7.41 -6.76 11.74
C LEU A 127 -6.35 -5.74 12.14
N THR A 128 -5.08 -6.10 12.03
CA THR A 128 -3.99 -5.13 12.19
C THR A 128 -3.58 -4.60 10.82
N ILE A 129 -3.59 -3.28 10.65
CA ILE A 129 -3.13 -2.57 9.46
C ILE A 129 -2.23 -1.43 9.91
N ASP A 130 -0.98 -1.40 9.44
CA ASP A 130 0.02 -0.39 9.80
C ASP A 130 0.18 -0.25 11.34
N GLY A 131 0.09 -1.38 12.06
CA GLY A 131 0.19 -1.44 13.51
C GLY A 131 -1.06 -1.02 14.30
N ASN A 132 -2.14 -0.60 13.63
CA ASN A 132 -3.41 -0.24 14.27
C ASN A 132 -4.43 -1.38 14.15
N ASN A 133 -5.22 -1.60 15.21
CA ASN A 133 -6.24 -2.65 15.24
C ASN A 133 -7.62 -2.10 14.89
N TYR A 134 -8.29 -2.77 13.96
CA TYR A 134 -9.62 -2.44 13.47
C TYR A 134 -10.56 -3.63 13.65
N SER A 135 -11.83 -3.37 13.96
CA SER A 135 -12.84 -4.45 14.00
C SER A 135 -13.10 -4.98 12.60
N ILE A 136 -13.24 -6.30 12.44
CA ILE A 136 -13.72 -6.88 11.18
C ILE A 136 -15.11 -6.34 10.77
N ASP A 137 -15.90 -5.91 11.75
CA ASP A 137 -17.25 -5.36 11.52
C ASP A 137 -17.22 -4.01 10.79
N ASP A 138 -16.09 -3.29 10.84
CA ASP A 138 -15.90 -1.99 10.18
C ASP A 138 -15.40 -2.13 8.73
N VAL A 139 -15.14 -3.36 8.26
CA VAL A 139 -14.64 -3.62 6.90
C VAL A 139 -15.76 -3.47 5.88
N THR A 140 -15.59 -2.54 4.95
CA THR A 140 -16.55 -2.28 3.86
C THR A 140 -16.16 -2.97 2.56
N GLU A 141 -14.86 -3.16 2.30
CA GLU A 141 -14.36 -3.77 1.07
C GLU A 141 -13.17 -4.69 1.34
N VAL A 142 -13.06 -5.76 0.54
CA VAL A 142 -11.89 -6.65 0.52
C VAL A 142 -11.44 -6.76 -0.93
N LEU A 143 -10.24 -6.25 -1.20
CA LEU A 143 -9.65 -6.16 -2.52
C LEU A 143 -8.48 -7.14 -2.63
N ASN A 144 -8.28 -7.63 -3.85
CA ASN A 144 -7.07 -8.39 -4.15
C ASN A 144 -5.87 -7.43 -4.14
N SER A 145 -4.88 -7.69 -3.29
CA SER A 145 -3.71 -6.80 -3.13
C SER A 145 -2.90 -6.65 -4.41
N GLU A 146 -2.77 -7.70 -5.22
CA GLU A 146 -2.09 -7.63 -6.51
C GLU A 146 -2.81 -6.65 -7.44
N TYR A 147 -4.14 -6.72 -7.50
CA TYR A 147 -4.95 -5.80 -8.29
C TYR A 147 -4.81 -4.35 -7.83
N VAL A 148 -4.90 -4.08 -6.52
CA VAL A 148 -4.72 -2.73 -5.97
C VAL A 148 -3.32 -2.20 -6.24
N ASN A 149 -2.30 -3.03 -6.06
CA ASN A 149 -0.92 -2.67 -6.36
C ASN A 149 -0.74 -2.34 -7.85
N THR A 150 -1.31 -3.15 -8.75
CA THR A 150 -1.32 -2.87 -10.19
C THR A 150 -1.95 -1.51 -10.48
N LEU A 151 -3.13 -1.21 -9.92
CA LEU A 151 -3.78 0.09 -10.13
C LEU A 151 -2.91 1.25 -9.62
N LYS A 152 -2.32 1.11 -8.43
CA LYS A 152 -1.43 2.13 -7.87
C LYS A 152 -0.20 2.38 -8.75
N VAL A 153 0.40 1.32 -9.28
CA VAL A 153 1.52 1.42 -10.24
C VAL A 153 1.10 2.21 -11.49
N VAL A 154 -0.09 1.95 -12.03
CA VAL A 154 -0.63 2.68 -13.18
C VAL A 154 -0.88 4.14 -12.84
N GLU A 155 -1.51 4.43 -11.70
CA GLU A 155 -1.79 5.80 -11.24
C GLU A 155 -0.50 6.61 -11.03
N ASP A 156 0.50 6.03 -10.37
CA ASP A 156 1.79 6.69 -10.12
C ASP A 156 2.53 6.96 -11.44
N LEU A 157 2.50 6.03 -12.39
CA LEU A 157 3.07 6.24 -13.72
C LEU A 157 2.36 7.39 -14.46
N GLN A 158 1.02 7.37 -14.50
CA GLN A 158 0.21 8.40 -15.15
C GLN A 158 0.48 9.78 -14.56
N LYS A 159 0.48 9.89 -13.22
CA LYS A 159 0.78 11.13 -12.52
C LYS A 159 2.17 11.67 -12.84
N ASN A 160 3.16 10.78 -12.97
CA ASN A 160 4.51 11.18 -13.36
C ASN A 160 4.56 11.68 -14.80
N ILE A 161 3.85 11.04 -15.73
CA ILE A 161 3.72 11.51 -17.12
C ILE A 161 3.00 12.87 -17.15
N ASP A 162 1.92 13.04 -16.39
CA ASP A 162 1.14 14.28 -16.32
C ASP A 162 1.93 15.45 -15.72
N SER A 163 3.00 15.16 -14.96
CA SER A 163 3.91 16.18 -14.42
C SER A 163 4.91 16.70 -15.45
N LEU A 164 5.04 16.06 -16.62
CA LEU A 164 5.96 16.51 -17.67
C LEU A 164 5.37 17.67 -18.48
N PRO A 165 6.22 18.53 -19.08
CA PRO A 165 5.77 19.55 -20.01
C PRO A 165 4.99 18.94 -21.19
N ARG A 166 3.78 19.47 -21.45
CA ARG A 166 2.90 18.96 -22.52
C ARG A 166 3.49 19.04 -23.93
N THR A 167 4.48 19.92 -24.14
CA THR A 167 5.14 20.13 -25.43
C THR A 167 6.54 19.55 -25.39
N LEU A 168 6.86 18.66 -26.32
CA LEU A 168 8.15 17.96 -26.40
C LEU A 168 9.35 18.92 -26.54
N ASP A 169 9.16 20.11 -27.11
CA ASP A 169 10.22 21.10 -27.28
C ASP A 169 10.68 21.73 -25.96
N LEU A 170 9.86 21.64 -24.90
CA LEU A 170 10.23 22.08 -23.55
C LEU A 170 10.98 21.01 -22.76
N ILE A 171 11.18 19.82 -23.34
CA ILE A 171 11.97 18.77 -22.70
C ILE A 171 13.45 19.11 -22.81
N SER A 172 14.13 19.16 -21.67
CA SER A 172 15.57 19.32 -21.53
C SER A 172 16.19 18.07 -20.90
N LEU A 173 17.47 17.82 -21.18
CA LEU A 173 18.19 16.69 -20.56
C LEU A 173 18.38 16.93 -19.07
N GLY A 174 18.70 18.16 -18.66
CA GLY A 174 19.01 18.48 -17.27
C GLY A 174 17.83 18.44 -16.30
N GLU A 175 16.62 18.77 -16.73
CA GLU A 175 15.45 18.75 -15.84
C GLU A 175 14.63 17.47 -15.95
N HIS A 176 14.62 16.82 -17.11
CA HIS A 176 13.65 15.77 -17.41
C HIS A 176 14.29 14.45 -17.87
N GLY A 177 15.49 14.47 -18.43
CA GLY A 177 16.11 13.32 -19.08
C GLY A 177 16.12 12.06 -18.20
N GLU A 178 16.74 12.13 -17.02
CA GLU A 178 16.84 11.00 -16.09
C GLU A 178 15.46 10.49 -15.64
N LYS A 179 14.53 11.40 -15.32
CA LYS A 179 13.18 11.05 -14.88
C LYS A 179 12.42 10.29 -15.97
N ILE A 180 12.50 10.78 -17.21
CA ILE A 180 11.83 10.15 -18.35
C ILE A 180 12.42 8.76 -18.63
N LEU A 181 13.75 8.63 -18.64
CA LEU A 181 14.41 7.34 -18.87
C LEU A 181 14.08 6.33 -17.78
N THR A 182 14.17 6.73 -16.51
CA THR A 182 13.80 5.88 -15.36
C THR A 182 12.34 5.43 -15.45
N MET A 183 11.44 6.34 -15.83
CA MET A 183 10.03 6.02 -15.99
C MET A 183 9.78 5.07 -17.16
N TYR A 184 10.48 5.25 -18.28
CA TYR A 184 10.40 4.35 -19.43
C TYR A 184 10.94 2.96 -19.09
N ASP A 185 12.09 2.86 -18.43
CA ASP A 185 12.68 1.59 -17.99
C ASP A 185 11.77 0.88 -16.99
N TYR A 186 11.17 1.62 -16.06
CA TYR A 186 10.19 1.07 -15.14
C TYR A 186 9.01 0.46 -15.89
N TYR A 187 8.43 1.20 -16.86
CA TYR A 187 7.35 0.70 -17.71
C TYR A 187 7.76 -0.53 -18.52
N ASP A 188 8.95 -0.52 -19.14
CA ASP A 188 9.42 -1.61 -20.00
C ASP A 188 9.59 -2.92 -19.22
N ASN A 189 9.96 -2.83 -17.94
CA ASN A 189 10.10 -3.97 -17.04
C ASN A 189 8.80 -4.46 -16.38
N LEU A 190 7.66 -3.79 -16.61
CA LEU A 190 6.37 -4.29 -16.11
C LEU A 190 5.94 -5.56 -16.84
N ASP A 191 5.21 -6.42 -16.12
CA ASP A 191 4.58 -7.60 -16.71
C ASP A 191 3.43 -7.20 -17.66
N ASP A 192 3.12 -8.09 -18.61
CA ASP A 192 2.11 -7.82 -19.65
C ASP A 192 0.72 -7.55 -19.08
N LYS A 193 0.35 -8.20 -17.97
CA LYS A 193 -0.94 -7.99 -17.33
C LYS A 193 -1.02 -6.57 -16.79
N THR A 194 -0.01 -6.09 -16.06
CA THR A 194 0.07 -4.70 -15.59
C THR A 194 0.09 -3.70 -16.74
N LYS A 195 0.88 -3.95 -17.79
CA LYS A 195 0.92 -3.08 -18.99
C LYS A 195 -0.46 -2.91 -19.63
N ASN A 196 -1.29 -3.95 -19.64
CA ASN A 196 -2.65 -3.88 -20.19
C ASN A 196 -3.62 -3.01 -19.38
N PHE A 197 -3.30 -2.66 -18.12
CA PHE A 197 -4.08 -1.69 -17.35
C PHE A 197 -3.73 -0.23 -17.67
N ILE A 198 -2.61 0.01 -18.35
CA ILE A 198 -2.17 1.36 -18.71
C ILE A 198 -2.90 1.79 -19.98
N ASP A 199 -3.50 2.98 -19.94
CA ASP A 199 -4.11 3.58 -21.12
C ASP A 199 -3.05 3.83 -22.21
N LYS A 200 -3.39 3.45 -23.45
CA LYS A 200 -2.49 3.52 -24.61
C LYS A 200 -2.02 4.94 -24.92
N ASP A 201 -2.79 5.94 -24.56
CA ASP A 201 -2.41 7.34 -24.78
C ASP A 201 -1.21 7.71 -23.89
N TYR A 202 -1.18 7.22 -22.64
CA TYR A 202 -0.03 7.39 -21.74
C TYR A 202 1.20 6.60 -22.21
N VAL A 203 1.02 5.38 -22.70
CA VAL A 203 2.13 4.59 -23.30
C VAL A 203 2.72 5.32 -24.50
N THR A 204 1.86 5.88 -25.36
CA THR A 204 2.28 6.65 -26.54
C THR A 204 3.03 7.91 -26.12
N ALA A 205 2.51 8.66 -25.15
CA ALA A 205 3.16 9.86 -24.62
C ALA A 205 4.53 9.53 -24.03
N LEU A 206 4.64 8.51 -23.19
CA LEU A 206 5.90 8.07 -22.59
C LEU A 206 6.94 7.70 -23.66
N THR A 207 6.52 7.00 -24.71
CA THR A 207 7.39 6.65 -25.84
C THR A 207 7.88 7.89 -26.60
N GLN A 208 7.03 8.89 -26.79
CA GLN A 208 7.41 10.15 -27.43
C GLN A 208 8.40 10.96 -26.57
N TYR A 209 8.17 11.04 -25.26
CA TYR A 209 9.10 11.68 -24.34
C TYR A 209 10.46 10.97 -24.35
N LYS A 210 10.49 9.63 -24.30
CA LYS A 210 11.72 8.86 -24.38
C LYS A 210 12.46 9.11 -25.69
N LYS A 211 11.75 9.09 -26.82
CA LYS A 211 12.34 9.40 -28.13
C LYS A 211 12.96 10.81 -28.16
N ARG A 212 12.27 11.80 -27.59
CA ARG A 212 12.79 13.17 -27.49
C ARG A 212 14.08 13.23 -26.67
N VAL A 213 14.15 12.50 -25.56
CA VAL A 213 15.37 12.40 -24.75
C VAL A 213 16.49 11.69 -25.51
N ASP A 214 16.21 10.63 -26.25
CA ASP A 214 17.20 9.95 -27.11
C ASP A 214 17.78 10.91 -28.16
N GLU A 215 16.91 11.67 -28.85
CA GLU A 215 17.33 12.66 -29.86
C GLU A 215 18.22 13.75 -29.26
N LEU A 216 17.90 14.23 -28.05
CA LEU A 216 18.71 15.22 -27.33
C LEU A 216 20.07 14.65 -26.91
N ASN A 217 20.09 13.41 -26.41
CA ASN A 217 21.33 12.72 -26.05
C ASN A 217 22.21 12.46 -27.27
N GLU A 218 21.62 12.06 -28.40
CA GLU A 218 22.35 11.87 -29.67
C GLU A 218 22.97 13.19 -30.14
N ALA A 219 22.20 14.27 -30.16
CA ALA A 219 22.70 15.60 -30.54
C ALA A 219 23.81 16.10 -29.60
N LEU A 220 23.68 15.86 -28.29
CA LEU A 220 24.74 16.18 -27.32
C LEU A 220 26.00 15.34 -27.56
N GLY A 221 25.84 14.05 -27.85
CA GLY A 221 26.97 13.17 -28.22
C GLY A 221 27.68 13.62 -29.50
N GLU A 222 26.94 14.05 -30.52
CA GLU A 222 27.52 14.62 -31.74
C GLU A 222 28.31 15.90 -31.47
N PHE A 223 27.82 16.76 -30.56
CA PHE A 223 28.54 17.94 -30.12
C PHE A 223 29.86 17.59 -29.42
N GLU A 224 29.84 16.63 -28.51
CA GLU A 224 31.06 16.16 -27.81
C GLU A 224 32.07 15.55 -28.78
N GLU A 225 31.62 14.68 -29.69
CA GLU A 225 32.47 14.12 -30.75
C GLU A 225 33.00 15.21 -31.70
N GLY A 226 32.19 16.25 -31.96
CA GLY A 226 32.59 17.44 -32.68
C GLY A 226 33.76 18.16 -32.04
N ILE A 227 33.79 18.26 -30.72
CA ILE A 227 34.91 18.82 -29.94
C ILE A 227 36.12 17.88 -29.95
N LYS A 228 35.93 16.57 -29.72
CA LYS A 228 37.03 15.59 -29.70
C LYS A 228 37.76 15.47 -31.03
N SER A 229 37.07 15.76 -32.12
CA SER A 229 37.63 15.74 -33.48
C SER A 229 38.31 17.06 -33.89
N LEU A 230 38.45 18.03 -32.97
CA LEU A 230 39.34 19.17 -33.15
C LEU A 230 40.81 18.79 -32.81
N PRO A 231 41.80 19.56 -33.29
CA PRO A 231 43.21 19.27 -33.01
C PRO A 231 43.49 19.27 -31.51
N GLY A 232 44.28 18.31 -31.00
CA GLY A 232 44.55 18.18 -29.56
C GLY A 232 45.24 19.37 -28.89
N SER A 233 45.72 20.34 -29.68
CA SER A 233 46.17 21.65 -29.23
C SER A 233 45.44 22.75 -30.01
N SER A 234 44.99 23.79 -29.31
CA SER A 234 44.44 24.99 -29.95
C SER A 234 45.45 25.70 -30.85
N ASP A 235 46.75 25.47 -30.69
CA ASP A 235 47.76 26.09 -31.55
C ASP A 235 47.77 25.54 -32.98
N ASP A 236 47.25 24.33 -33.17
CA ASP A 236 47.14 23.69 -34.49
C ASP A 236 45.84 24.07 -35.23
N VAL A 237 44.99 24.90 -34.61
CA VAL A 237 43.75 25.39 -35.20
C VAL A 237 44.00 26.54 -36.16
N ASN A 238 43.33 26.49 -37.31
CA ASN A 238 43.36 27.50 -38.36
C ASN A 238 41.95 27.82 -38.90
N LEU A 239 41.80 28.97 -39.56
CA LEU A 239 40.50 29.45 -40.05
C LEU A 239 39.93 28.62 -41.21
N GLU A 240 40.79 28.10 -42.09
CA GLU A 240 40.39 27.40 -43.31
C GLU A 240 39.75 26.05 -42.99
N ASP A 241 40.39 25.27 -42.12
CA ASP A 241 39.99 23.90 -41.82
C ASP A 241 38.99 23.82 -40.65
N HIS A 242 39.12 24.71 -39.65
CA HIS A 242 38.43 24.53 -38.36
C HIS A 242 37.42 25.62 -38.04
N GLY A 243 37.56 26.83 -38.60
CA GLY A 243 36.79 28.01 -38.18
C GLY A 243 35.27 27.80 -38.23
N LYS A 244 34.76 27.27 -39.34
CA LYS A 244 33.32 26.98 -39.48
C LYS A 244 32.81 25.93 -38.50
N LYS A 245 33.62 24.89 -38.25
CA LYS A 245 33.25 23.80 -37.35
C LYS A 245 33.16 24.30 -35.91
N ILE A 246 34.16 25.06 -35.47
CA ILE A 246 34.19 25.67 -34.13
C ILE A 246 33.03 26.65 -33.95
N ASP A 247 32.72 27.46 -34.97
CA ASP A 247 31.55 28.36 -34.93
C ASP A 247 30.23 27.59 -34.81
N ASN A 248 30.07 26.49 -35.54
CA ASN A 248 28.88 25.66 -35.45
C ASN A 248 28.73 25.03 -34.07
N LEU A 249 29.82 24.51 -33.48
CA LEU A 249 29.81 23.96 -32.12
C LEU A 249 29.48 25.03 -31.09
N TYR A 250 30.04 26.24 -31.24
CA TYR A 250 29.71 27.38 -30.38
C TYR A 250 28.22 27.72 -30.46
N ASN A 251 27.67 27.88 -31.67
CA ASN A 251 26.27 28.22 -31.86
C ASN A 251 25.34 27.14 -31.30
N TYR A 252 25.64 25.86 -31.57
CA TYR A 252 24.90 24.74 -31.01
C TYR A 252 24.87 24.82 -29.47
N TYR A 253 26.03 24.98 -28.83
CA TYR A 253 26.09 25.12 -27.38
C TYR A 253 25.27 26.33 -26.90
N MET A 254 25.30 27.45 -27.62
CA MET A 254 24.51 28.64 -27.24
C MET A 254 23.00 28.43 -27.34
N GLU A 255 22.54 27.63 -28.30
CA GLU A 255 21.13 27.30 -28.49
C GLU A 255 20.59 26.29 -27.47
N LEU A 256 21.45 25.53 -26.79
CA LEU A 256 21.04 24.64 -25.70
C LEU A 256 20.32 25.42 -24.59
N ASP A 257 19.27 24.81 -24.05
CA ASP A 257 18.59 25.34 -22.87
C ASP A 257 19.52 25.31 -21.64
N SER A 258 19.20 26.14 -20.64
CA SER A 258 20.04 26.31 -19.46
C SER A 258 20.24 25.01 -18.66
N ALA A 259 19.23 24.15 -18.58
CA ALA A 259 19.35 22.89 -17.85
C ALA A 259 20.23 21.89 -18.60
N THR A 260 20.09 21.80 -19.93
CA THR A 260 20.96 20.95 -20.75
C THR A 260 22.41 21.42 -20.72
N LYS A 261 22.68 22.74 -20.69
CA LYS A 261 24.05 23.26 -20.49
C LYS A 261 24.70 22.80 -19.19
N GLN A 262 23.91 22.56 -18.14
CA GLN A 262 24.44 22.12 -16.85
C GLN A 262 24.92 20.66 -16.88
N VAL A 263 24.33 19.82 -17.74
CA VAL A 263 24.75 18.41 -17.86
C VAL A 263 25.93 18.19 -18.81
N VAL A 264 26.26 19.17 -19.66
CA VAL A 264 27.50 19.11 -20.47
C VAL A 264 28.71 19.08 -19.54
N GLU A 265 29.62 18.12 -19.74
CA GLU A 265 30.82 18.01 -18.92
C GLU A 265 31.70 19.26 -19.04
N GLU A 266 32.33 19.64 -17.93
CA GLU A 266 33.14 20.87 -17.86
C GLU A 266 34.33 20.87 -18.82
N ASP A 267 34.96 19.72 -19.03
CA ASP A 267 36.08 19.58 -19.95
C ASP A 267 35.71 19.96 -21.39
N TYR A 268 34.49 19.64 -21.84
CA TYR A 268 34.00 20.05 -23.17
C TYR A 268 33.72 21.55 -23.25
N LYS A 269 33.20 22.16 -22.18
CA LYS A 269 32.97 23.61 -22.13
C LYS A 269 34.28 24.38 -22.19
N ASP A 270 35.25 23.97 -21.38
CA ASP A 270 36.58 24.59 -21.32
C ASP A 270 37.34 24.41 -22.64
N ALA A 271 37.27 23.21 -23.26
CA ALA A 271 37.83 22.96 -24.57
C ALA A 271 37.18 23.85 -25.65
N LEU A 272 35.85 23.93 -25.68
CA LEU A 272 35.14 24.80 -26.63
C LEU A 272 35.54 26.27 -26.45
N GLN A 273 35.63 26.76 -25.21
CA GLN A 273 36.06 28.13 -24.92
C GLN A 273 37.46 28.42 -25.46
N LEU A 274 38.41 27.48 -25.30
CA LEU A 274 39.77 27.60 -25.79
C LEU A 274 39.81 27.72 -27.33
N TYR A 275 39.09 26.83 -28.02
CA TYR A 275 39.05 26.85 -29.49
C TYR A 275 38.34 28.08 -30.05
N VAL A 276 37.26 28.53 -29.41
CA VAL A 276 36.54 29.74 -29.79
C VAL A 276 37.45 30.97 -29.66
N ASN A 277 38.15 31.12 -28.53
CA ASN A 277 39.11 32.22 -28.35
C ASN A 277 40.19 32.20 -29.41
N LYS A 278 40.72 31.02 -29.77
CA LYS A 278 41.72 30.90 -30.84
C LYS A 278 41.18 31.38 -32.19
N ILE A 279 39.95 31.00 -32.56
CA ILE A 279 39.34 31.45 -33.80
C ILE A 279 39.09 32.96 -33.79
N ASP A 280 38.65 33.51 -32.66
CA ASP A 280 38.43 34.95 -32.50
C ASP A 280 39.75 35.73 -32.62
N ASP A 281 40.83 35.25 -31.99
CA ASP A 281 42.18 35.81 -32.11
C ASP A 281 42.67 35.82 -33.57
N LEU A 282 42.47 34.72 -34.30
CA LEU A 282 42.84 34.61 -35.72
C LEU A 282 42.05 35.56 -36.62
N ARG A 283 40.82 35.93 -36.23
CA ARG A 283 39.98 36.91 -36.94
C ARG A 283 40.24 38.35 -36.51
N GLY A 284 40.84 38.56 -35.34
CA GLY A 284 40.91 39.86 -34.68
C GLY A 284 39.57 40.29 -34.06
N ASP A 285 38.70 39.32 -33.75
CA ASP A 285 37.40 39.53 -33.13
C ASP A 285 37.50 39.61 -31.60
N THR A 286 36.44 40.12 -30.95
CA THR A 286 36.34 40.05 -29.49
C THR A 286 35.99 38.64 -29.06
N HIS A 287 36.62 38.15 -27.99
CA HIS A 287 36.38 36.80 -27.47
C HIS A 287 34.91 36.58 -27.10
N ARG A 288 34.31 35.59 -27.77
CA ARG A 288 33.01 35.05 -27.44
C ARG A 288 33.10 34.18 -26.18
N THR A 289 32.09 34.26 -25.32
CA THR A 289 32.08 33.53 -24.04
C THR A 289 31.19 32.30 -24.11
N VAL A 290 31.73 31.18 -23.66
CA VAL A 290 31.03 29.93 -23.30
C VAL A 290 30.75 30.01 -21.80
N SER A 291 29.63 30.61 -21.40
CA SER A 291 29.40 30.88 -19.97
C SER A 291 29.07 29.62 -19.18
N LYS A 292 29.67 29.49 -17.98
CA LYS A 292 29.15 28.72 -16.85
C LYS A 292 27.96 29.45 -16.23
N LYS A 293 26.73 29.16 -16.64
CA LYS A 293 25.54 29.48 -15.84
C LYS A 293 24.51 28.38 -15.98
#